data_AF-C7BIF5-F1
#
_entry.id   AF-C7BIF5-F1
#
_cell.length_a   1.000
_cell.length_b   1.000
_cell.length_c   1.000
_cell.angle_alpha   90.00
_cell.angle_beta   90.00
_cell.angle_gamma   90.00
#
_symmetry.space_group_name_H-M   'P 1'
#
loop_
_entity.id
_entity.type
_entity.pdbx_description
1 polymer ?
#
loop_
_entity_poly.entity_id
_entity_poly.type
_entity_poly.pdbx_seq_one_letter_code
_entity_poly.pdbx_strand_id
1 'polypeptide(L)'
;MADIYGRGWAFPPQFFIDESIPKAQPGVIMSEGAEYVRQSMKILFLTEPGERIMREDYGCGLNDYMFENISDELIARIQTRIEERVLRYEPRAEVTEIQVSQRTDLPNTLHVQVTYVLRGSEISQQIEGILEIGEGPIQVIL
;
A
#
# COMPACT_ATOMS: atom_id res chain seq x y z
N MET A 1 1.32 -16.88 -13.14
CA MET A 1 1.72 -16.08 -11.95
C MET A 1 0.64 -16.04 -10.87
N ALA A 2 -0.65 -16.11 -11.22
CA ALA A 2 -1.74 -16.27 -10.25
C ALA A 2 -1.54 -17.46 -9.29
N ASP A 3 -0.98 -18.57 -9.76
CA ASP A 3 -0.75 -19.78 -8.95
C ASP A 3 0.18 -19.58 -7.73
N ILE A 4 1.11 -18.61 -7.79
CA ILE A 4 2.09 -18.38 -6.71
C ILE A 4 1.62 -17.31 -5.73
N TYR A 5 1.08 -16.19 -6.24
CA TYR A 5 0.72 -15.04 -5.41
C TYR A 5 -0.79 -14.90 -5.17
N GLY A 6 -1.58 -15.79 -5.74
CA GLY A 6 -3.03 -15.86 -5.60
C GLY A 6 -3.79 -14.92 -6.54
N ARG A 7 -5.10 -14.94 -6.34
CA ARG A 7 -6.10 -14.11 -7.02
C ARG A 7 -7.15 -13.67 -6.02
N GLY A 8 -7.54 -12.40 -6.08
CA GLY A 8 -8.51 -11.79 -5.18
C GLY A 8 -9.30 -10.68 -5.86
N TRP A 9 -10.21 -10.04 -5.13
CA TRP A 9 -10.94 -8.89 -5.64
C TRP A 9 -9.96 -7.74 -5.89
N ALA A 10 -10.15 -7.03 -7.00
CA ALA A 10 -9.38 -5.83 -7.26
C ALA A 10 -9.74 -4.72 -6.27
N PHE A 11 -8.77 -3.88 -5.92
CA PHE A 11 -8.98 -2.65 -5.17
C PHE A 11 -8.69 -1.43 -6.06
N PRO A 12 -9.63 -0.47 -6.19
CA PRO A 12 -10.96 -0.44 -5.58
C PRO A 12 -11.91 -1.53 -6.14
N PRO A 13 -12.85 -2.07 -5.34
CA PRO A 13 -13.81 -3.08 -5.79
C PRO A 13 -14.70 -2.54 -6.92
N GLN A 14 -14.76 -3.28 -8.03
CA GLN A 14 -15.57 -2.93 -9.19
C GLN A 14 -16.42 -4.12 -9.62
N PHE A 15 -17.69 -3.85 -9.88
CA PHE A 15 -18.66 -4.82 -10.35
C PHE A 15 -19.10 -4.47 -11.76
N PHE A 16 -19.31 -5.48 -12.59
CA PHE A 16 -19.76 -5.28 -13.96
C PHE A 16 -20.95 -6.18 -14.29
N ILE A 17 -21.78 -5.68 -15.19
CA ILE A 17 -22.88 -6.40 -15.81
C ILE A 17 -22.66 -6.23 -17.32
N ASP A 18 -22.56 -7.33 -18.05
CA ASP A 18 -22.47 -7.27 -19.51
C ASP A 18 -23.88 -7.32 -20.10
N GLU A 19 -24.42 -6.16 -20.43
CA GLU A 19 -25.75 -6.01 -21.02
C GLU A 19 -25.79 -6.43 -22.50
N SER A 20 -24.64 -6.60 -23.16
CA SER A 20 -24.55 -6.95 -24.57
C SER A 20 -24.72 -8.46 -24.83
N ILE A 21 -24.53 -9.28 -23.80
CA ILE A 21 -24.65 -10.74 -23.86
C ILE A 21 -25.87 -11.19 -23.06
N PRO A 22 -26.96 -11.64 -23.70
CA PRO A 22 -28.11 -12.20 -22.99
C PRO A 22 -27.67 -13.37 -22.11
N LYS A 23 -27.89 -13.26 -20.80
CA LYS A 23 -27.51 -14.23 -19.74
C LYS A 23 -26.03 -14.25 -19.32
N ALA A 24 -25.23 -13.24 -19.64
CA ALA A 24 -23.93 -13.11 -18.98
C ALA A 24 -24.12 -12.96 -17.46
N GLN A 25 -23.28 -13.66 -16.69
CA GLN A 25 -23.32 -13.53 -15.24
C GLN A 25 -22.64 -12.22 -14.83
N PRO A 26 -23.28 -11.38 -14.00
CA PRO A 26 -22.59 -10.23 -13.42
C PRO A 26 -21.39 -10.70 -12.60
N GLY A 27 -20.35 -9.89 -12.57
CA GLY A 27 -19.06 -10.28 -12.01
C GLY A 27 -18.40 -9.17 -11.21
N VAL A 28 -17.26 -9.53 -10.61
CA VAL A 28 -16.36 -8.62 -9.92
C VAL A 28 -15.01 -8.63 -10.63
N ILE A 29 -14.38 -7.46 -10.74
CA ILE A 29 -13.03 -7.35 -11.27
C ILE A 29 -12.06 -7.98 -10.27
N MET A 30 -11.22 -8.88 -10.78
CA MET A 30 -10.23 -9.60 -9.99
C MET A 30 -8.84 -9.09 -10.28
N SER A 31 -7.99 -9.11 -9.26
CA SER A 31 -6.56 -8.88 -9.36
C SER A 31 -5.82 -10.20 -9.09
N GLU A 32 -4.67 -10.41 -9.74
CA GLU A 32 -3.88 -11.63 -9.61
C GLU A 32 -2.37 -11.38 -9.66
N GLY A 33 -1.60 -12.34 -9.16
CA GLY A 33 -0.15 -12.32 -9.31
C GLY A 33 0.50 -11.10 -8.63
N ALA A 34 1.44 -10.49 -9.37
CA ALA A 34 2.18 -9.29 -8.98
C ALA A 34 1.26 -8.11 -8.59
N GLU A 35 0.18 -7.91 -9.35
CA GLU A 35 -0.77 -6.82 -9.17
C GLU A 35 -1.61 -7.01 -7.89
N TYR A 36 -1.89 -8.27 -7.52
CA TYR A 36 -2.62 -8.57 -6.28
C TYR A 36 -1.78 -8.25 -5.04
N VAL A 37 -0.48 -8.52 -5.08
CA VAL A 37 0.46 -8.14 -4.01
C VAL A 37 0.56 -6.62 -3.92
N ARG A 38 0.71 -5.93 -5.05
CA ARG A 38 0.77 -4.46 -5.11
C ARG A 38 -0.48 -3.80 -4.52
N GLN A 39 -1.67 -4.34 -4.80
CA GLN A 39 -2.92 -3.84 -4.23
C GLN A 39 -3.06 -4.15 -2.73
N SER A 40 -2.59 -5.31 -2.28
CA SER A 40 -2.55 -5.64 -0.85
C SER A 40 -1.65 -4.68 -0.06
N MET A 41 -0.49 -4.32 -0.61
CA MET A 41 0.39 -3.27 -0.06
C MET A 41 -0.32 -1.91 0.00
N LYS A 42 -1.02 -1.50 -1.07
CA LYS A 42 -1.84 -0.27 -1.06
C LYS A 42 -2.87 -0.28 0.06
N ILE A 43 -3.60 -1.38 0.22
CA ILE A 43 -4.60 -1.52 1.29
C ILE A 43 -3.93 -1.41 2.66
N LEU A 44 -2.79 -2.07 2.88
CA LEU A 44 -2.06 -1.99 4.15
C LEU A 44 -1.67 -0.54 4.49
N PHE A 45 -1.14 0.21 3.52
CA PHE A 45 -0.69 1.59 3.74
C PHE A 45 -1.82 2.60 3.93
N LEU A 46 -2.98 2.36 3.30
CA LEU A 46 -4.17 3.21 3.43
C LEU A 46 -5.04 2.88 4.64
N THR A 47 -4.79 1.76 5.32
CA THR A 47 -5.57 1.33 6.48
C THR A 47 -4.87 1.72 7.78
N GLU A 48 -5.62 2.27 8.72
CA GLU A 48 -5.14 2.55 10.07
C GLU A 48 -5.46 1.41 11.04
N PRO A 49 -4.57 1.11 12.00
CA PRO A 49 -4.87 0.20 13.09
C PRO A 49 -6.18 0.58 13.80
N GLY A 50 -7.02 -0.41 14.05
CA GLY A 50 -8.35 -0.25 14.64
C GLY A 50 -9.51 -0.15 13.63
N GLU A 51 -9.24 0.11 12.35
CA GLU A 51 -10.32 0.22 11.34
C GLU A 51 -10.96 -1.14 10.99
N ARG A 52 -10.20 -2.24 11.10
CA ARG A 52 -10.68 -3.57 10.72
C ARG A 52 -11.25 -4.34 11.91
N ILE A 53 -12.52 -4.66 11.83
CA ILE A 53 -13.24 -5.51 12.80
C ILE A 53 -12.50 -6.84 13.00
N MET A 54 -12.26 -7.21 14.27
CA MET A 54 -11.53 -8.43 14.68
C MET A 54 -10.07 -8.50 14.18
N ARG A 55 -9.52 -7.39 13.68
CA ARG A 55 -8.13 -7.26 13.21
C ARG A 55 -7.58 -5.88 13.56
N GLU A 56 -7.66 -5.52 14.83
CA GLU A 56 -7.31 -4.20 15.34
C GLU A 56 -5.85 -3.81 15.04
N ASP A 57 -4.92 -4.77 15.00
CA ASP A 57 -3.51 -4.48 14.72
C ASP A 57 -3.18 -4.25 13.23
N TYR A 58 -4.10 -4.52 12.30
CA TYR A 58 -3.85 -4.41 10.86
C TYR A 58 -3.92 -2.95 10.39
N GLY A 59 -2.95 -2.56 9.58
CA GLY A 59 -2.79 -1.20 9.09
C GLY A 59 -1.35 -0.73 9.27
N CYS A 60 -0.94 0.31 8.53
CA CYS A 60 0.42 0.83 8.64
C CYS A 60 0.55 1.78 9.84
N GLY A 61 -0.49 2.57 10.13
CA GLY A 61 -0.48 3.53 11.24
C GLY A 61 0.40 4.73 10.91
N LEU A 62 0.30 5.23 9.68
CA LEU A 62 1.13 6.35 9.23
C LEU A 62 0.56 7.69 9.68
N ASN A 63 -0.73 7.73 10.06
CA ASN A 63 -1.34 8.94 10.60
C ASN A 63 -0.79 9.32 11.98
N ASP A 64 -0.16 8.37 12.70
CA ASP A 64 0.53 8.64 13.97
C ASP A 64 1.60 9.74 13.86
N TYR A 65 2.14 9.95 12.66
CA TYR A 65 3.22 10.91 12.37
C TYR A 65 2.71 12.28 11.91
N MET A 66 1.40 12.46 11.76
CA MET A 66 0.82 13.74 11.36
C MET A 66 1.15 14.82 12.40
N PHE A 67 1.42 16.04 11.91
CA PHE A 67 1.78 17.21 12.71
C PHE A 67 3.13 17.12 13.46
N GLU A 68 3.91 16.05 13.27
CA GLU A 68 5.29 15.99 13.77
C GLU A 68 6.21 16.93 12.98
N ASN A 69 7.34 17.35 13.58
CA ASN A 69 8.34 18.11 12.84
C ASN A 69 9.15 17.18 11.94
N ILE A 70 9.30 17.53 10.67
CA ILE A 70 10.14 16.78 9.74
C ILE A 70 11.60 16.86 10.20
N SER A 71 12.16 15.70 10.50
CA SER A 71 13.52 15.49 10.97
C SER A 71 14.01 14.12 10.50
N ASP A 72 15.33 13.91 10.52
CA ASP A 72 15.92 12.61 10.17
C ASP A 72 15.41 11.50 11.10
N GLU A 73 15.10 11.82 12.35
CA GLU A 73 14.50 10.88 13.32
C GLU A 73 13.08 10.46 12.90
N LEU A 74 12.23 11.41 12.48
CA LEU A 74 10.90 11.12 11.96
C LEU A 74 10.98 10.21 10.73
N ILE A 75 11.88 10.54 9.80
CA ILE A 75 12.12 9.76 8.58
C ILE A 75 12.51 8.32 8.93
N ALA A 76 13.47 8.13 9.85
CA ALA A 76 13.91 6.80 10.28
C ALA A 76 12.78 6.00 10.96
N ARG A 77 11.93 6.66 11.77
CA ARG A 77 10.75 6.03 12.38
C ARG A 77 9.73 5.58 11.33
N ILE A 78 9.47 6.40 10.31
CA ILE A 78 8.55 6.04 9.21
C ILE A 78 9.10 4.85 8.42
N GLN A 79 10.39 4.86 8.08
CA GLN A 79 11.04 3.74 7.39
C GLN A 79 10.90 2.43 8.18
N THR A 80 11.26 2.47 9.47
CA THR A 80 11.15 1.31 10.37
C THR A 80 9.71 0.81 10.45
N ARG A 81 8.74 1.72 10.58
CA ARG A 81 7.32 1.36 10.63
C ARG A 81 6.87 0.65 9.38
N ILE A 82 7.17 1.18 8.20
CA ILE A 82 6.79 0.59 6.92
C ILE A 82 7.40 -0.82 6.81
N GLU A 83 8.68 -0.96 7.12
CA GLU A 83 9.38 -2.26 7.07
C GLU A 83 8.71 -3.30 7.97
N GLU A 84 8.47 -2.96 9.25
CA GLU A 84 7.82 -3.86 10.22
C GLU A 84 6.41 -4.28 9.77
N ARG A 85 5.63 -3.33 9.26
CA ARG A 85 4.24 -3.56 8.85
C ARG A 85 4.16 -4.44 7.61
N VAL A 86 5.01 -4.19 6.62
CA VAL A 86 5.10 -5.02 5.40
C VAL A 86 5.57 -6.43 5.77
N LEU A 87 6.62 -6.56 6.58
CA LEU A 87 7.12 -7.85 7.05
C LEU A 87 6.02 -8.67 7.74
N ARG A 88 5.18 -8.01 8.55
CA ARG A 88 4.13 -8.68 9.32
C ARG A 88 2.90 -9.05 8.48
N TYR A 89 2.48 -8.18 7.57
CA TYR A 89 1.17 -8.30 6.91
C TYR A 89 1.22 -8.64 5.42
N GLU A 90 2.37 -8.49 4.76
CA GLU A 90 2.53 -8.83 3.35
C GLU A 90 3.81 -9.64 3.08
N PRO A 91 3.89 -10.90 3.56
CA PRO A 91 5.10 -11.73 3.48
C PRO A 91 5.47 -12.18 2.04
N ARG A 92 4.65 -11.85 1.04
CA ARG A 92 4.92 -12.09 -0.38
C ARG A 92 5.79 -11.00 -0.99
N ALA A 93 5.86 -9.81 -0.37
CA ALA A 93 6.72 -8.72 -0.77
C ALA A 93 7.96 -8.67 0.14
N GLU A 94 9.14 -8.77 -0.44
CA GLU A 94 10.40 -8.60 0.27
C GLU A 94 10.94 -7.20 -0.01
N VAL A 95 10.87 -6.31 0.98
CA VAL A 95 11.32 -4.93 0.85
C VAL A 95 12.82 -4.89 0.67
N THR A 96 13.28 -4.23 -0.40
CA THR A 96 14.70 -4.05 -0.70
C THR A 96 15.18 -2.65 -0.36
N GLU A 97 14.29 -1.65 -0.43
CA GLU A 97 14.64 -0.26 -0.15
C GLU A 97 13.41 0.55 0.25
N ILE A 98 13.57 1.44 1.22
CA ILE A 98 12.56 2.45 1.59
C ILE A 98 13.23 3.81 1.56
N GLN A 99 12.79 4.66 0.64
CA GLN A 99 13.23 6.06 0.55
C GLN A 99 12.11 6.97 1.06
N VAL A 100 12.44 7.84 2.00
CA VAL A 100 11.54 8.90 2.47
C VAL A 100 12.27 10.22 2.34
N SER A 101 11.72 11.14 1.57
CA SER A 101 12.32 12.43 1.30
C SER A 101 11.32 13.56 1.42
N GLN A 102 11.74 14.70 1.98
CA GLN A 102 10.93 15.90 2.02
C GLN A 102 10.84 16.50 0.62
N ARG A 103 9.64 16.88 0.20
CA ARG A 103 9.44 17.56 -1.08
C ARG A 103 9.96 18.99 -1.02
N THR A 104 10.69 19.39 -2.06
CA THR A 104 11.24 20.75 -2.17
C THR A 104 10.17 21.80 -2.45
N ASP A 105 9.09 21.43 -3.14
CA ASP A 105 8.00 22.32 -3.52
C ASP A 105 6.90 22.41 -2.45
N LEU A 106 6.78 21.40 -1.58
CA LEU A 106 5.84 21.34 -0.47
C LEU A 106 6.58 20.93 0.82
N PRO A 107 7.07 21.89 1.62
CA PRO A 107 7.92 21.60 2.77
C PRO A 107 7.23 20.80 3.89
N ASN A 108 5.91 20.71 3.91
CA ASN A 108 5.15 19.90 4.87
C ASN A 108 4.82 18.49 4.35
N THR A 109 5.47 18.06 3.26
CA THR A 109 5.13 16.82 2.56
C THR A 109 6.34 15.90 2.44
N LEU A 110 6.15 14.65 2.82
CA LEU A 110 7.11 13.56 2.63
C LEU A 110 6.67 12.72 1.43
N HIS A 111 7.61 12.49 0.51
CA HIS A 111 7.49 11.47 -0.53
C HIS A 111 8.05 10.15 0.01
N VAL A 112 7.27 9.09 -0.08
CA VAL A 112 7.63 7.75 0.37
C VAL A 112 7.66 6.83 -0.83
N GLN A 113 8.79 6.15 -1.04
CA GLN A 113 8.95 5.14 -2.07
C GLN A 113 9.42 3.84 -1.43
N VAL A 114 8.69 2.76 -1.69
CA VAL A 114 9.02 1.41 -1.23
C VAL A 114 9.32 0.56 -2.45
N THR A 115 10.56 0.10 -2.56
CA THR A 115 11.01 -0.87 -3.56
C THR A 115 11.03 -2.25 -2.93
N TYR A 116 10.46 -3.24 -3.62
CA TYR A 116 10.37 -4.60 -3.14
C TYR A 116 10.47 -5.61 -4.28
N VAL A 117 10.93 -6.82 -3.97
CA VAL A 117 10.89 -7.96 -4.87
C VAL A 117 9.80 -8.92 -4.46
N LEU A 118 9.15 -9.56 -5.43
CA LEU A 118 8.21 -10.63 -5.13
C LEU A 118 8.97 -11.87 -4.66
N ARG A 119 8.64 -12.37 -3.48
CA ARG A 119 9.35 -13.49 -2.87
C ARG A 119 9.32 -14.73 -3.77
N GLY A 120 10.50 -15.24 -4.10
CA GLY A 120 10.67 -16.37 -5.02
C GLY A 120 10.75 -15.98 -6.49
N SER A 121 10.94 -14.69 -6.80
CA SER A 121 11.15 -14.20 -8.16
C SER A 121 12.09 -13.00 -8.21
N GLU A 122 12.62 -12.70 -9.39
CA GLU A 122 13.47 -11.53 -9.67
C GLU A 122 12.66 -10.28 -10.08
N ILE A 123 11.35 -10.26 -9.79
CA ILE A 123 10.46 -9.19 -10.23
C ILE A 123 10.51 -8.10 -9.17
N SER A 124 11.24 -7.03 -9.48
CA SER A 124 11.24 -5.80 -8.70
C SER A 124 10.01 -4.96 -9.01
N GLN A 125 9.39 -4.41 -7.98
CA GLN A 125 8.27 -3.49 -8.03
C GLN A 125 8.51 -2.31 -7.10
N GLN A 126 7.77 -1.24 -7.38
CA GLN A 126 7.84 0.01 -6.63
C GLN A 126 6.43 0.49 -6.33
N ILE A 127 6.26 1.07 -5.14
CA ILE A 127 5.04 1.77 -4.74
C ILE A 127 5.43 3.09 -4.11
N GLU A 128 4.74 4.14 -4.53
CA GLU A 128 4.98 5.52 -4.10
C GLU A 128 3.74 6.06 -3.37
N GLY A 129 3.97 6.97 -2.44
CA GLY A 129 2.92 7.62 -1.69
C GLY A 129 3.37 8.97 -1.14
N ILE A 130 2.40 9.78 -0.77
CA ILE A 130 2.61 11.10 -0.19
C ILE A 130 2.03 11.14 1.22
N LEU A 131 2.85 11.56 2.18
CA LEU A 131 2.44 11.84 3.54
C LEU A 131 2.49 13.35 3.76
N GLU A 132 1.32 13.96 3.91
CA GLU A 132 1.17 15.38 4.25
C GLU A 132 1.18 15.52 5.78
N ILE A 133 2.23 16.12 6.32
CA ILE A 133 2.43 16.27 7.75
C ILE A 133 1.70 17.52 8.29
N GLY A 134 1.42 18.51 7.42
CA GLY A 134 0.84 19.79 7.80
C GLY A 134 -0.68 19.94 7.64
N GLU A 135 -1.34 19.14 6.80
CA GLU A 135 -2.79 19.14 6.58
C GLU A 135 -3.26 17.72 6.18
N GLY A 136 -4.45 17.29 6.63
CA GLY A 136 -5.28 16.21 6.04
C GLY A 136 -4.70 14.79 5.89
N PRO A 137 -5.53 13.76 5.64
CA PRO A 137 -5.09 12.36 5.55
C PRO A 137 -4.20 12.07 4.32
N ILE A 138 -3.42 10.99 4.42
CA ILE A 138 -2.45 10.48 3.42
C ILE A 138 -3.08 10.26 2.04
N GLN A 139 -2.34 10.64 0.99
CA GLN A 139 -2.70 10.35 -0.40
C GLN A 139 -1.65 9.44 -1.05
N VAL A 140 -2.05 8.23 -1.44
CA VAL A 140 -1.22 7.35 -2.28
C VAL A 140 -1.51 7.67 -3.74
N ILE A 141 -0.50 8.14 -4.48
CA ILE A 141 -0.65 8.42 -5.92
C ILE A 141 -0.70 7.08 -6.69
N LEU A 142 -1.65 6.97 -7.63
CA LEU A 142 -1.92 5.75 -8.39
C LEU A 142 -1.03 5.58 -9.61
#